data_AF-A0A7W0PZV3-F1
#
_entry.id   AF-A0A7W0PZV3-F1
#
_cell.length_a   1.000
_cell.length_b   1.000
_cell.length_c   1.000
_cell.angle_alpha   90.00
_cell.angle_beta   90.00
_cell.angle_gamma   90.00
#
_symmetry.space_group_name_H-M   'P 1'
#
loop_
_entity.id
_entity.type
_entity.pdbx_description
1 polymer ?
#
loop_
_entity_poly.entity_id
_entity_poly.type
_entity_poly.pdbx_seq_one_letter_code
_entity_poly.pdbx_strand_id
1 'polypeptide(L)'
;MEGLDERFRRQARNEALFREVNERIAQLGESAQAWSPGGVVEFLCECGVGDGCGERLRIPLHVYESVRTQDDRFVVRPGHETPELEHAVDWTDEYVIVDKVDAAEPVVADDPRGAPSA
;
A
#
# COMPACT_ATOMS: atom_id res chain seq x y z
N MET A 1 5.79 20.83 -16.32
CA MET A 1 6.19 19.53 -15.75
C MET A 1 6.32 19.60 -14.22
N GLU A 2 6.58 20.77 -13.62
CA GLU A 2 6.69 20.94 -12.16
C GLU A 2 5.45 20.50 -11.33
N GLY A 3 4.23 20.64 -11.86
CA GLY A 3 3.02 20.26 -11.13
C GLY A 3 2.78 18.75 -11.00
N LEU A 4 3.32 17.95 -11.94
CA LEU A 4 3.22 16.48 -11.89
C LEU A 4 4.15 15.95 -10.80
N ASP A 5 5.40 16.44 -10.76
CA ASP A 5 6.41 16.04 -9.80
C ASP A 5 6.00 16.36 -8.35
N GLU A 6 5.34 17.49 -8.11
CA GLU A 6 4.84 17.84 -6.79
C GLU A 6 3.65 16.97 -6.37
N ARG A 7 2.73 16.66 -7.28
CA ARG A 7 1.66 15.68 -7.04
C ARG A 7 2.25 14.32 -6.68
N PHE A 8 3.28 13.88 -7.40
CA PHE A 8 3.93 12.59 -7.19
C PHE A 8 4.63 12.50 -5.84
N ARG A 9 5.43 13.51 -5.48
CA ARG A 9 6.06 13.57 -4.15
C ARG A 9 5.03 13.60 -3.02
N ARG A 10 3.90 14.28 -3.24
CA ARG A 10 2.82 14.31 -2.26
C ARG A 10 2.18 12.94 -2.10
N GLN A 11 1.88 12.27 -3.22
CA GLN A 11 1.31 10.94 -3.21
C GLN A 11 2.24 9.94 -2.51
N ALA A 12 3.53 9.93 -2.83
CA ALA A 12 4.52 9.04 -2.22
C ALA A 12 4.67 9.26 -0.70
N ARG A 13 4.60 10.51 -0.24
CA ARG A 13 4.58 10.83 1.21
C ARG A 13 3.34 10.28 1.89
N ASN A 14 2.17 10.40 1.26
CA ASN A 14 0.92 9.89 1.81
C ASN A 14 0.91 8.35 1.84
N GLU A 15 1.36 7.72 0.75
CA GLU A 15 1.59 6.27 0.62
C GLU A 15 2.43 5.74 1.80
N ALA A 16 3.55 6.39 2.11
CA ALA A 16 4.40 6.04 3.25
C ALA A 16 3.68 6.16 4.60
N LEU A 17 2.86 7.20 4.79
CA LEU A 17 2.08 7.36 6.03
C LEU A 17 1.05 6.25 6.21
N PHE A 18 0.35 5.86 5.14
CA PHE A 18 -0.62 4.75 5.21
C PHE A 18 0.06 3.41 5.44
N ARG A 19 1.23 3.18 4.83
CA ARG A 19 2.07 2.02 5.10
C ARG A 19 2.41 1.92 6.58
N GLU A 20 2.90 2.99 7.21
CA GLU A 20 3.21 2.97 8.65
C GLU A 20 2.01 2.61 9.53
N VAL A 21 0.81 3.08 9.16
CA VAL A 21 -0.42 2.75 9.89
C VAL A 21 -0.76 1.27 9.71
N ASN A 22 -0.69 0.77 8.48
CA ASN A 22 -0.98 -0.62 8.16
C ASN A 22 0.03 -1.60 8.76
N GLU A 23 1.30 -1.24 8.85
CA GLU A 23 2.33 -1.99 9.57
C GLU A 23 1.97 -2.20 11.04
N ARG A 24 1.47 -1.15 11.71
CA ARG A 24 0.98 -1.28 13.10
C ARG A 24 -0.26 -2.16 13.18
N ILE A 25 -1.16 -2.06 12.20
CA ILE A 25 -2.33 -2.93 12.11
C ILE A 25 -1.90 -4.39 11.92
N ALA A 26 -0.93 -4.67 11.06
CA ALA A 26 -0.39 -6.02 10.81
C ALA A 26 0.19 -6.63 12.10
N GLN A 27 1.04 -5.88 12.81
CA GLN A 27 1.63 -6.32 14.09
C GLN A 27 0.58 -6.66 15.15
N LEU A 28 -0.49 -5.86 15.24
CA LEU A 28 -1.62 -6.14 16.13
C LEU A 28 -2.44 -7.35 15.64
N GLY A 29 -2.59 -7.47 14.32
CA GLY A 29 -3.29 -8.55 13.64
C GLY A 29 -2.62 -9.92 13.84
N GLU A 30 -1.27 -9.98 13.86
CA GLU A 30 -0.52 -11.21 14.16
C GLU A 30 -0.90 -11.79 15.53
N SER A 31 -1.03 -10.93 16.54
CA SER A 31 -1.44 -11.34 17.88
C SER A 31 -2.89 -11.84 17.93
N ALA A 32 -3.75 -11.29 17.07
CA ALA A 32 -5.17 -11.62 16.98
C ALA A 32 -5.48 -12.78 16.01
N GLN A 33 -4.57 -13.12 15.10
CA GLN A 33 -4.74 -14.12 14.04
C GLN A 33 -5.08 -15.52 14.58
N ALA A 34 -4.63 -15.84 15.78
CA ALA A 34 -4.99 -17.06 16.49
C ALA A 34 -6.51 -17.22 16.72
N TRP A 35 -7.30 -16.16 16.51
CA TRP A 35 -8.72 -16.08 16.85
C TRP A 35 -9.66 -15.80 15.66
N SER A 36 -9.14 -15.56 14.45
CA SER A 36 -9.97 -15.18 13.28
C SER A 36 -9.94 -16.23 12.15
N PRO A 37 -11.11 -16.76 11.71
CA PRO A 37 -11.18 -17.65 10.56
C PRO A 37 -10.62 -16.98 9.30
N GLY A 38 -9.57 -17.57 8.70
CA GLY A 38 -8.95 -17.07 7.47
C GLY A 38 -7.91 -15.96 7.66
N GLY A 39 -7.67 -15.50 8.88
CA GLY A 39 -6.59 -14.54 9.18
C GLY A 39 -6.74 -13.19 8.48
N VAL A 40 -7.98 -12.78 8.19
CA VAL A 40 -8.32 -11.50 7.54
C VAL A 40 -8.25 -10.35 8.54
N VAL A 41 -7.66 -9.24 8.10
CA VAL A 41 -7.46 -8.00 8.86
C VAL A 41 -7.99 -6.82 8.03
N GLU A 42 -8.52 -5.79 8.69
CA GLU A 42 -8.93 -4.55 8.03
C GLU A 42 -7.75 -3.57 7.98
N PHE A 43 -7.18 -3.39 6.79
CA PHE A 43 -6.15 -2.40 6.50
C PHE A 43 -6.75 -1.13 5.93
N LEU A 44 -6.01 -0.03 5.92
CA LEU A 44 -6.36 1.18 5.19
C LEU A 44 -5.87 1.11 3.74
N CYS A 45 -6.62 1.74 2.83
CA CYS A 45 -6.18 1.93 1.45
C CYS A 45 -4.94 2.83 1.39
N GLU A 46 -3.90 2.39 0.71
CA GLU A 46 -2.58 3.03 0.67
C GLU A 46 -2.38 3.99 -0.50
N CYS A 47 -3.40 4.26 -1.32
CA CYS A 47 -3.25 4.97 -2.62
C CYS A 47 -2.61 6.37 -2.56
N GLY A 48 -2.50 6.98 -1.39
CA GLY A 48 -1.86 8.28 -1.20
C GLY A 48 -2.52 9.47 -1.93
N VAL A 49 -3.67 9.28 -2.58
CA VAL A 49 -4.35 10.32 -3.36
C VAL A 49 -4.97 11.38 -2.44
N GLY A 50 -4.74 12.66 -2.78
CA GLY A 50 -5.40 13.81 -2.15
C GLY A 50 -4.96 14.09 -0.72
N ASP A 51 -5.93 14.34 0.17
CA ASP A 51 -5.72 14.70 1.58
C ASP A 51 -5.75 13.47 2.52
N GLY A 52 -5.92 12.26 1.96
CA GLY A 52 -5.93 11.00 2.70
C GLY A 52 -7.09 10.09 2.31
N CYS A 53 -6.80 8.80 2.06
CA CYS A 53 -7.80 7.78 1.85
C CYS A 53 -8.20 7.14 3.18
N GLY A 54 -9.49 7.19 3.54
CA GLY A 54 -10.00 6.61 4.78
C GLY A 54 -10.64 5.21 4.62
N GLU A 55 -10.59 4.65 3.42
CA GLU A 55 -11.23 3.38 3.08
C GLU A 55 -10.53 2.20 3.76
N ARG A 56 -11.32 1.23 4.22
CA ARG A 56 -10.82 0.00 4.82
C ARG A 56 -10.94 -1.17 3.86
N LEU A 57 -9.86 -1.94 3.75
CA LEU A 57 -9.73 -3.10 2.87
C LEU A 57 -9.64 -4.35 3.72
N ARG A 58 -10.42 -5.38 3.38
CA ARG A 58 -10.32 -6.70 4.00
C ARG A 58 -9.27 -7.51 3.27
N ILE A 59 -8.15 -7.76 3.93
CA ILE A 59 -7.02 -8.45 3.31
C ILE A 59 -6.57 -9.58 4.25
N PRO A 60 -6.39 -10.81 3.74
CA PRO A 60 -5.71 -11.84 4.51
C PRO A 60 -4.32 -11.33 4.89
N LEU A 61 -3.94 -11.40 6.17
CA LEU A 61 -2.64 -10.88 6.62
C LEU A 61 -1.47 -11.47 5.83
N HIS A 62 -1.53 -12.76 5.45
CA HIS A 62 -0.47 -13.37 4.64
C HIS A 62 -0.32 -12.72 3.25
N VAL A 63 -1.40 -12.20 2.67
CA VAL A 63 -1.35 -11.43 1.42
C VAL A 63 -0.69 -10.09 1.69
N TYR A 64 -1.10 -9.37 2.75
CA TYR A 64 -0.46 -8.11 3.13
C TYR A 64 1.05 -8.30 3.37
N GLU A 65 1.44 -9.33 4.13
CA GLU A 65 2.85 -9.68 4.36
C GLU A 65 3.61 -9.96 3.04
N SER A 66 2.96 -10.56 2.05
CA SER A 66 3.57 -10.76 0.73
C SER A 66 3.76 -9.45 -0.04
N VAL A 67 2.83 -8.50 0.06
CA VAL A 67 2.96 -7.15 -0.51
C VAL A 67 4.20 -6.46 0.08
N ARG A 68 4.38 -6.56 1.39
CA ARG A 68 5.47 -5.91 2.14
C ARG A 68 6.85 -6.55 1.95
N THR A 69 6.97 -7.54 1.07
CA THR A 69 8.28 -8.05 0.63
C THR A 69 8.97 -7.11 -0.36
N GLN A 70 8.22 -6.15 -0.93
CA GLN A 70 8.74 -5.10 -1.80
C GLN A 70 8.29 -3.72 -1.30
N ASP A 71 9.17 -2.73 -1.40
CA ASP A 71 8.94 -1.39 -0.85
C ASP A 71 8.15 -0.46 -1.78
N ASP A 72 7.96 -0.85 -3.02
CA ASP A 72 7.24 -0.16 -4.09
C ASP A 72 5.83 -0.72 -4.30
N ARG A 73 5.41 -1.67 -3.46
CA ARG A 73 4.07 -2.24 -3.49
C ARG A 73 3.14 -1.69 -2.44
N PHE A 74 1.88 -1.51 -2.85
CA PHE A 74 0.83 -0.94 -2.03
C PHE A 74 -0.51 -1.66 -2.26
N VAL A 75 -1.34 -1.69 -1.22
CA VAL A 75 -2.72 -2.19 -1.31
C VAL A 75 -3.71 -1.04 -1.41
N VAL A 76 -4.51 -1.03 -2.46
CA VAL A 76 -5.48 0.04 -2.75
C VAL A 76 -6.89 -0.52 -2.96
N ARG A 77 -7.89 0.34 -2.77
CA ARG A 77 -9.26 0.04 -3.17
C ARG A 77 -9.33 -0.05 -4.70
N PRO A 78 -10.09 -0.99 -5.28
CA PRO A 78 -10.34 -0.98 -6.72
C PRO A 78 -10.86 0.38 -7.21
N GLY A 79 -10.20 0.94 -8.23
CA GLY A 79 -10.47 2.28 -8.77
C GLY A 79 -9.70 3.42 -8.11
N HIS A 80 -8.81 3.13 -7.16
CA HIS A 80 -7.93 4.12 -6.52
C HIS A 80 -6.47 4.04 -7.01
N GLU A 81 -6.22 3.24 -8.05
CA GLU A 81 -4.92 3.16 -8.70
C GLU A 81 -4.61 4.49 -9.40
N THR A 82 -3.32 4.81 -9.54
CA THR A 82 -2.82 5.95 -10.31
C THR A 82 -2.00 5.45 -11.49
N PRO A 83 -2.62 5.17 -12.65
CA PRO A 83 -1.95 4.49 -13.78
C PRO A 83 -0.70 5.19 -14.32
N GLU A 84 -0.53 6.48 -14.06
CA GLU A 84 0.68 7.23 -14.44
C GLU A 84 1.90 6.93 -13.55
N LEU A 85 1.70 6.29 -12.39
CA LEU A 85 2.71 6.08 -11.35
C LEU A 85 2.90 4.62 -10.96
N GLU A 86 1.94 3.77 -11.27
CA GLU A 86 1.91 2.39 -10.82
C GLU A 86 1.08 1.54 -11.77
N HIS A 87 1.24 0.23 -11.63
CA HIS A 87 0.47 -0.75 -12.37
C HIS A 87 -0.07 -1.81 -11.41
N ALA A 88 -1.25 -2.34 -11.71
CA ALA A 88 -1.82 -3.43 -10.91
C ALA A 88 -1.06 -4.73 -11.20
N VAL A 89 -0.60 -5.40 -10.14
CA VAL A 89 0.05 -6.72 -10.21
C VAL A 89 -0.86 -7.84 -9.74
N ASP A 90 -1.88 -7.52 -8.93
CA ASP A 90 -2.95 -8.45 -8.57
C ASP A 90 -4.26 -7.68 -8.35
N TRP A 91 -5.39 -8.32 -8.66
CA TRP A 91 -6.70 -7.68 -8.64
C TRP A 91 -7.77 -8.58 -8.03
N THR A 92 -8.50 -8.05 -7.05
CA THR A 92 -9.70 -8.66 -6.49
C THR A 92 -10.87 -7.66 -6.45
N ASP A 93 -12.06 -8.12 -6.09
CA ASP A 93 -13.20 -7.23 -5.87
C ASP A 93 -13.06 -6.38 -4.59
N GLU A 94 -12.18 -6.76 -3.66
CA GLU A 94 -12.03 -6.10 -2.35
C GLU A 94 -10.80 -5.17 -2.28
N TYR A 95 -9.71 -5.54 -2.96
CA TYR A 95 -8.44 -4.80 -3.00
C TYR A 95 -7.67 -5.06 -4.29
N VAL A 96 -6.77 -4.14 -4.62
CA VAL A 96 -5.81 -4.24 -5.72
C VAL A 96 -4.42 -4.06 -5.15
N ILE A 97 -3.48 -4.88 -5.61
CA ILE A 97 -2.05 -4.71 -5.30
C ILE A 97 -1.45 -3.95 -6.48
N VAL A 98 -0.89 -2.78 -6.19
CA VAL A 98 -0.18 -1.96 -7.17
C VAL A 98 1.31 -1.98 -6.90
N ASP A 99 2.07 -1.81 -7.97
CA ASP A 99 3.52 -1.78 -7.98
C ASP A 99 3.97 -0.50 -8.72
N LYS A 100 4.85 0.29 -8.12
CA LYS A 100 5.28 1.56 -8.72
C LYS A 100 6.01 1.27 -10.03
N VAL A 101 5.92 2.21 -10.98
CA VAL A 101 6.78 2.16 -12.16
C VAL A 101 8.18 2.65 -11.78
N ASP A 102 9.23 2.21 -12.49
CA ASP A 102 10.63 2.55 -12.22
C ASP A 102 10.87 4.07 -12.11
N ALA A 103 10.12 4.86 -12.88
CA ALA A 103 10.20 6.32 -12.86
C ALA A 103 9.71 6.96 -11.55
N ALA A 104 8.94 6.23 -10.75
CA ALA A 104 8.37 6.66 -9.48
C ALA A 104 9.10 6.08 -8.25
N GLU A 105 9.93 5.03 -8.40
CA GLU A 105 10.74 4.46 -7.32
C GLU A 105 11.59 5.50 -6.56
N PRO A 106 12.27 6.47 -7.21
CA PRO A 106 13.14 7.41 -6.48
C PRO A 106 12.39 8.36 -5.54
N VAL A 107 11.06 8.42 -5.63
CA VAL A 107 10.23 9.22 -4.72
C VAL A 107 9.50 8.39 -3.68
N VAL A 108 9.53 7.06 -3.79
CA VAL A 108 9.04 6.15 -2.74
C VAL A 108 9.88 6.37 -1.49
N ALA A 109 9.22 6.46 -0.33
CA ALA A 109 9.93 6.60 0.93
C ALA A 109 10.53 5.25 1.35
N ASP A 110 11.70 5.29 1.96
CA ASP A 110 12.39 4.11 2.48
C ASP A 110 11.46 3.23 3.32
N ASP A 111 11.52 1.92 3.06
CA ASP A 111 10.70 0.95 3.77
C ASP A 111 11.13 0.82 5.24
N PRO A 112 10.20 0.86 6.21
CA PRO A 112 10.51 0.58 7.61
C PRO A 112 11.13 -0.80 7.85
N ARG A 113 10.85 -1.78 6.97
CA ARG A 113 11.39 -3.15 7.00
C ARG A 113 12.70 -3.29 6.21
N GLY A 114 13.13 -2.27 5.47
CA GLY A 114 14.28 -2.34 4.58
C GLY A 114 14.09 -3.29 3.39
N ALA A 115 12.84 -3.51 2.96
CA ALA A 115 12.53 -4.27 1.75
C ALA A 115 13.11 -3.55 0.52
N PRO A 116 13.57 -4.28 -0.51
CA PRO A 116 14.01 -3.67 -1.76
C PRO A 116 12.81 -3.31 -2.67
N SER A 117 13.04 -2.37 -3.58
CA SER A 117 12.23 -2.23 -4.81
C SER A 117 12.52 -3.40 -5.76
N ALA A 118 11.59 -3.67 -6.69
CA ALA A 118 11.67 -4.81 -7.61
C ALA A 118 12.84 -4.75 -8.61
#